data_AF-A0A1A0N2C3-F1
#
_entry.id   AF-A0A1A0N2C3-F1
#
_cell.length_a   1.000
_cell.length_b   1.000
_cell.length_c   1.000
_cell.angle_alpha   90.00
_cell.angle_beta   90.00
_cell.angle_gamma   90.00
#
_symmetry.space_group_name_H-M   'P 1'
#
loop_
_entity.id
_entity.type
_entity.pdbx_description
1 polymer ?
#
loop_
_entity_poly.entity_id
_entity_poly.type
_entity_poly.pdbx_seq_one_letter_code
_entity_poly.pdbx_strand_id
1 'polypeptide(L)'
;MIAGDTSDFAIYTDCSTTPVHVLADLRALAGRMQAHSKARVNAAAADGEPAATSESSPRPVAATIRDETLHIAQGYAAAVGVMASPDLESGAYKLRSSAPDARRSSRFSPHVIVGRGTTPVLTAVQLRALGPRLAAADQLRFRVGTGWPHLPWRPEARLGKLTRALPTLLWPEWAARIDEDKGNQPAVRAALSCAVAHVGTDAPTKAIAALLGIDFDASELSWHLKRLTSGPHRSRFLRNVTLLADHVATHPVVIDYHRRRRLDYSALVIEDDWGQGCYGEDHGSESGSDVDAARCALFEDLSGLPRSRAPWAVNELDVGGDGDRFTNTPIPINTRSLTRSAVKFLAVQGINDEPVTGSPPTSLVEDIGVTRA
;
A
#
# COMPACT_ATOMS: atom_id res chain seq x y z
N MET A 1 34.71 -24.13 15.36
CA MET A 1 34.70 -22.69 15.65
C MET A 1 34.82 -22.00 14.30
N ILE A 2 33.72 -21.54 13.70
CA ILE A 2 33.81 -20.78 12.45
C ILE A 2 34.25 -19.38 12.86
N ALA A 3 35.57 -19.15 12.82
CA ALA A 3 36.13 -17.81 12.76
C ALA A 3 35.93 -17.32 11.31
N GLY A 4 34.68 -17.04 10.95
CA GLY A 4 34.32 -16.47 9.66
C GLY A 4 34.15 -14.99 9.87
N ASP A 5 35.03 -14.21 9.26
CA ASP A 5 34.85 -12.77 9.18
C ASP A 5 33.50 -12.51 8.51
N THR A 6 32.65 -11.69 9.14
CA THR A 6 31.33 -11.36 8.58
C THR A 6 31.46 -10.62 7.24
N SER A 7 32.67 -10.17 6.90
CA SER A 7 33.05 -9.55 5.62
C SER A 7 32.80 -10.41 4.38
N ASP A 8 32.74 -11.74 4.50
CA ASP A 8 32.60 -12.63 3.34
C ASP A 8 31.17 -12.67 2.77
N PHE A 9 30.18 -12.16 3.52
CA PHE A 9 28.78 -12.12 3.11
C PHE A 9 28.35 -10.68 2.79
N ALA A 10 28.45 -10.32 1.51
CA ALA A 10 28.14 -8.97 1.00
C ALA A 10 26.72 -8.46 1.35
N ILE A 11 25.78 -9.36 1.63
CA ILE A 11 24.41 -8.98 2.02
C ILE A 11 24.32 -8.28 3.39
N TYR A 12 25.36 -8.41 4.22
CA TYR A 12 25.42 -7.80 5.56
C TYR A 12 26.28 -6.54 5.61
N THR A 13 26.85 -6.08 4.48
CA THR A 13 27.82 -4.97 4.44
C THR A 13 27.31 -3.69 5.12
N ASP A 14 26.00 -3.42 5.04
CA ASP A 14 25.37 -2.22 5.61
C ASP A 14 24.79 -2.43 7.03
N CYS A 15 25.03 -3.57 7.67
CA CYS A 15 24.41 -3.94 8.94
C CYS A 15 25.44 -4.47 9.96
N SER A 16 25.40 -3.94 11.18
CA SER A 16 26.16 -4.51 12.30
C SER A 16 25.61 -5.91 12.64
N THR A 17 26.33 -6.96 12.24
CA THR A 17 25.96 -8.35 12.52
C THR A 17 27.08 -9.08 13.25
N THR A 18 26.72 -10.12 14.01
CA THR A 18 27.68 -10.96 14.73
C THR A 18 27.72 -12.33 14.05
N PRO A 19 28.79 -13.13 14.23
CA PRO A 19 28.84 -14.49 13.70
C PRO A 19 27.66 -15.36 14.15
N VAL A 20 27.14 -15.13 15.36
CA VAL A 20 25.96 -15.84 15.89
C VAL A 20 24.70 -15.52 15.07
N HIS A 21 24.52 -14.25 14.68
CA HIS A 21 23.41 -13.84 13.82
C HIS A 21 23.50 -14.46 12.43
N VAL A 22 24.69 -14.45 11.82
CA VAL A 22 24.93 -15.06 10.50
C VAL A 22 24.64 -16.56 10.53
N LEU A 23 25.04 -17.28 11.58
CA LEU A 23 24.73 -18.70 11.74
C LEU A 23 23.23 -18.96 11.96
N ALA A 24 22.55 -18.10 12.73
CA ALA A 24 21.11 -18.19 12.91
C ALA A 24 20.36 -18.01 11.59
N ASP A 25 20.77 -17.03 10.78
CA ASP A 25 20.20 -16.78 9.47
C ASP A 25 20.46 -17.94 8.49
N LEU A 26 21.70 -18.44 8.45
CA LEU A 26 22.07 -19.59 7.63
C LEU A 26 21.21 -20.81 7.97
N ARG A 27 21.03 -21.12 9.25
CA ARG A 27 20.19 -22.24 9.71
C ARG A 27 18.73 -22.04 9.30
N ALA A 28 18.21 -20.83 9.45
CA ALA A 28 16.83 -20.50 9.10
C ALA A 28 16.57 -20.57 7.58
N LEU A 29 17.54 -20.17 6.76
CA LEU A 29 17.47 -20.32 5.29
C LEU A 29 17.60 -21.78 4.87
N ALA A 30 18.61 -22.49 5.38
CA ALA A 30 18.89 -23.87 5.01
C ALA A 30 17.69 -24.78 5.28
N GLY A 31 17.06 -24.65 6.46
CA GLY A 31 15.85 -25.42 6.79
C GLY A 31 14.68 -25.16 5.83
N ARG A 32 14.53 -23.93 5.35
CA ARG A 32 13.50 -23.58 4.35
C ARG A 32 13.83 -24.12 2.97
N MET A 33 15.06 -23.98 2.52
CA MET A 33 15.49 -24.47 1.21
C MET A 33 15.43 -26.00 1.15
N GLN A 34 15.73 -26.67 2.26
CA GLN A 34 15.50 -28.10 2.41
C GLN A 34 14.01 -28.47 2.26
N ALA A 35 13.10 -27.72 2.92
CA ALA A 35 11.66 -27.95 2.80
C ALA A 35 11.15 -27.72 1.36
N HIS A 36 11.64 -26.68 0.68
CA HIS A 36 11.33 -26.42 -0.73
C HIS A 36 11.81 -27.56 -1.65
N SER A 37 13.04 -28.03 -1.43
CA SER A 37 13.59 -29.16 -2.19
C SER A 37 12.74 -30.41 -2.04
N LYS A 38 12.37 -30.77 -0.79
CA LYS A 38 11.49 -31.93 -0.51
C LYS A 38 10.13 -31.78 -1.19
N ALA A 39 9.51 -30.60 -1.12
CA ALA A 39 8.21 -30.34 -1.75
C ALA A 39 8.27 -30.49 -3.28
N ARG A 40 9.37 -30.05 -3.91
CA ARG A 40 9.55 -30.14 -5.36
C ARG A 40 9.73 -31.59 -5.84
N VAL A 41 10.48 -32.40 -5.08
CA VAL A 41 10.61 -33.85 -5.35
C VAL A 41 9.26 -34.55 -5.23
N ASN A 42 8.48 -34.23 -4.19
CA ASN A 42 7.16 -34.82 -3.98
C ASN A 42 6.17 -34.42 -5.11
N ALA A 43 6.23 -33.18 -5.59
CA ALA A 43 5.41 -32.72 -6.71
C ALA A 43 5.77 -33.45 -8.02
N ALA A 44 7.06 -33.55 -8.35
CA ALA A 44 7.51 -34.27 -9.54
C ALA A 44 7.13 -35.76 -9.51
N ALA A 45 7.09 -36.38 -8.33
CA ALA A 45 6.63 -37.76 -8.17
C ALA A 45 5.12 -37.92 -8.34
N ALA A 46 4.32 -36.87 -8.10
CA ALA A 46 2.87 -36.89 -8.27
C ALA A 46 2.43 -36.61 -9.73
N ASP A 47 3.23 -35.87 -10.50
CA ASP A 47 2.96 -35.53 -11.91
C ASP A 47 3.41 -36.61 -12.92
N GLY A 48 4.20 -37.60 -12.48
CA GLY A 48 4.51 -38.78 -13.29
C GLY A 48 3.30 -39.72 -13.39
N GLU A 49 3.04 -40.29 -14.57
CA GLU A 49 2.03 -41.35 -14.73
C GLU A 49 2.22 -42.45 -13.67
N PRO A 50 1.12 -43.02 -13.11
CA PRO A 50 1.23 -44.07 -12.12
C PRO A 50 1.87 -45.30 -12.77
N ALA A 51 3.18 -45.46 -12.60
CA ALA A 51 3.85 -46.70 -12.94
C ALA A 51 3.14 -47.82 -12.17
N ALA A 52 2.59 -48.77 -12.94
CA ALA A 52 1.87 -49.92 -12.42
C ALA A 52 2.60 -50.53 -11.23
N THR A 53 1.89 -50.59 -10.10
CA THR A 53 2.11 -51.44 -8.93
C THR A 53 3.44 -52.21 -8.94
N SER A 54 4.52 -51.56 -8.51
CA SER A 54 5.66 -52.28 -7.93
C SER A 54 5.47 -52.28 -6.43
N GLU A 55 5.39 -53.49 -5.89
CA GLU A 55 5.19 -53.81 -4.48
C GLU A 55 6.07 -52.95 -3.57
N SER A 56 5.43 -52.38 -2.55
CA SER A 56 6.05 -51.58 -1.49
C SER A 56 7.00 -52.44 -0.64
N SER A 57 8.21 -52.70 -1.15
CA SER A 57 9.33 -53.08 -0.29
C SER A 57 9.74 -51.87 0.56
N PRO A 58 9.90 -52.02 1.89
CA PRO A 58 10.40 -50.95 2.74
C PRO A 58 11.77 -50.51 2.23
N ARG A 59 11.90 -49.22 1.90
CA ARG A 59 13.19 -48.65 1.49
C ARG A 59 14.22 -48.90 2.59
N PRO A 60 15.42 -49.38 2.25
CA PRO A 60 16.46 -49.61 3.25
C PRO A 60 16.83 -48.30 3.94
N VAL A 61 17.01 -48.36 5.27
CA VAL A 61 17.31 -47.20 6.14
C VAL A 61 18.54 -46.40 5.67
N ALA A 62 19.52 -47.06 5.06
CA ALA A 62 20.69 -46.39 4.48
C ALA A 62 20.35 -45.49 3.28
N ALA A 63 19.34 -45.86 2.47
CA ALA A 63 18.91 -45.06 1.32
C ALA A 63 18.15 -43.81 1.76
N THR A 64 17.30 -43.90 2.80
CA THR A 64 16.61 -42.74 3.37
C THR A 64 17.58 -41.76 4.06
N ILE A 65 18.56 -42.24 4.82
CA ILE A 65 19.59 -41.38 5.45
C ILE A 65 20.42 -40.63 4.40
N ARG A 66 20.79 -41.30 3.30
CA ARG A 66 21.55 -40.66 2.20
C ARG A 66 20.76 -39.55 1.52
N ASP A 67 19.45 -39.76 1.34
CA ASP A 67 18.54 -38.78 0.74
C ASP A 67 18.32 -37.56 1.65
N GLU A 68 18.18 -37.79 2.96
CA GLU A 68 18.08 -36.72 3.95
C GLU A 68 19.36 -35.88 4.04
N THR A 69 20.53 -36.53 4.06
CA THR A 69 21.83 -35.85 4.10
C THR A 69 22.05 -35.01 2.85
N LEU A 70 21.67 -35.52 1.68
CA LEU A 70 21.73 -34.79 0.42
C LEU A 70 20.84 -33.54 0.46
N HIS A 71 19.60 -33.64 0.93
CA HIS A 71 18.71 -32.49 1.05
C HIS A 71 19.19 -31.45 2.06
N ILE A 72 19.81 -31.88 3.17
CA ILE A 72 20.44 -30.98 4.13
C ILE A 72 21.59 -30.23 3.44
N ALA A 73 22.52 -30.94 2.80
CA ALA A 73 23.66 -30.34 2.12
C ALA A 73 23.23 -29.36 1.01
N GLN A 74 22.24 -29.74 0.20
CA GLN A 74 21.64 -28.86 -0.81
C GLN A 74 21.01 -27.60 -0.18
N GLY A 75 20.29 -27.76 0.92
CA GLY A 75 19.68 -26.64 1.65
C GLY A 75 20.72 -25.65 2.15
N TYR A 76 21.82 -26.13 2.75
CA TYR A 76 22.92 -25.28 3.21
C TYR A 76 23.68 -24.62 2.05
N ALA A 77 24.02 -25.37 1.00
CA ALA A 77 24.72 -24.82 -0.16
C ALA A 77 23.91 -23.70 -0.83
N ALA A 78 22.60 -23.90 -0.98
CA ALA A 78 21.72 -22.91 -1.56
C ALA A 78 21.55 -21.68 -0.63
N ALA A 79 21.52 -21.89 0.70
CA ALA A 79 21.45 -20.80 1.68
C ALA A 79 22.72 -19.92 1.67
N VAL A 80 23.91 -20.55 1.58
CA VAL A 80 25.17 -19.83 1.38
C VAL A 80 25.13 -19.03 0.07
N GLY A 81 24.60 -19.62 -1.00
CA GLY A 81 24.43 -18.92 -2.28
C GLY A 81 23.53 -17.68 -2.21
N VAL A 82 22.51 -17.69 -1.34
CA VAL A 82 21.66 -16.52 -1.05
C VAL A 82 22.44 -15.47 -0.25
N MET A 83 23.08 -15.87 0.86
CA MET A 83 23.81 -14.96 1.75
C MET A 83 25.04 -14.31 1.10
N ALA A 84 25.69 -15.02 0.18
CA ALA A 84 26.83 -14.51 -0.60
C ALA A 84 26.41 -13.62 -1.79
N SER A 85 25.12 -13.28 -1.90
CA SER A 85 24.65 -12.38 -2.96
C SER A 85 25.09 -10.94 -2.70
N PRO A 86 25.39 -10.17 -3.76
CA PRO A 86 25.90 -8.81 -3.63
C PRO A 86 24.86 -7.83 -3.06
N ASP A 87 23.58 -8.14 -3.19
CA ASP A 87 22.48 -7.27 -2.77
C ASP A 87 21.21 -8.09 -2.42
N LEU A 88 20.24 -7.40 -1.80
CA LEU A 88 18.96 -8.01 -1.39
C LEU A 88 18.14 -8.56 -2.56
N GLU A 89 18.17 -7.92 -3.73
CA GLU A 89 17.41 -8.35 -4.91
C GLU A 89 17.98 -9.66 -5.47
N SER A 90 19.30 -9.72 -5.64
CA SER A 90 20.03 -10.91 -6.08
C SER A 90 19.79 -12.09 -5.12
N GLY A 91 19.85 -11.85 -3.81
CA GLY A 91 19.56 -12.88 -2.79
C GLY A 91 18.10 -13.34 -2.85
N ALA A 92 17.17 -12.41 -2.98
CA ALA A 92 15.74 -12.69 -3.08
C ALA A 92 15.37 -13.47 -4.35
N TYR A 93 16.02 -13.16 -5.48
CA TYR A 93 15.85 -13.89 -6.74
C TYR A 93 16.25 -15.36 -6.58
N LYS A 94 17.44 -15.64 -6.02
CA LYS A 94 17.90 -17.01 -5.75
C LYS A 94 16.99 -17.76 -4.78
N LEU A 95 16.53 -17.09 -3.72
CA LEU A 95 15.59 -17.69 -2.78
C LEU A 95 14.26 -18.03 -3.47
N ARG A 96 13.73 -17.12 -4.28
CA ARG A 96 12.48 -17.29 -5.04
C ARG A 96 12.57 -18.43 -6.04
N SER A 97 13.68 -18.54 -6.79
CA SER A 97 13.88 -19.60 -7.78
C SER A 97 14.00 -20.99 -7.15
N SER A 98 14.39 -21.07 -5.87
CA SER A 98 14.42 -22.34 -5.12
C SER A 98 13.06 -22.78 -4.61
N ALA A 99 12.10 -21.86 -4.48
CA ALA A 99 10.79 -22.17 -3.93
C ALA A 99 9.94 -22.92 -4.96
N PRO A 100 9.19 -23.97 -4.57
CA PRO A 100 8.21 -24.55 -5.46
C PRO A 100 7.21 -23.47 -5.91
N ASP A 101 6.50 -23.73 -7.01
CA ASP A 101 5.38 -22.91 -7.47
C ASP A 101 4.22 -23.02 -6.46
N ALA A 102 4.41 -22.35 -5.33
CA ALA A 102 3.40 -22.18 -4.32
C ALA A 102 2.32 -21.28 -4.93
N ARG A 103 1.13 -21.85 -5.13
CA ARG A 103 -0.10 -21.08 -5.35
C ARG A 103 -0.13 -19.93 -4.34
N ARG A 104 -0.48 -18.72 -4.80
CA ARG A 104 -0.57 -17.51 -3.97
C ARG A 104 -1.25 -17.84 -2.64
N SER A 105 -0.48 -17.92 -1.54
CA SER A 105 -1.05 -18.15 -0.22
C SER A 105 -1.87 -16.92 0.15
N SER A 106 -3.15 -17.14 0.46
CA SER A 106 -4.10 -16.07 0.76
C SER A 106 -3.88 -15.41 2.12
N ARG A 107 -3.01 -15.97 2.97
CA ARG A 107 -2.62 -15.36 4.25
C ARG A 107 -1.14 -15.60 4.51
N PHE A 108 -0.38 -14.51 4.39
CA PHE A 108 1.00 -14.49 4.81
C PHE A 108 1.06 -14.32 6.34
N SER A 109 1.75 -15.21 7.04
CA SER A 109 2.00 -15.07 8.48
C SER A 109 3.43 -14.56 8.70
N PRO A 110 3.62 -13.40 9.35
CA PRO A 110 4.95 -12.87 9.68
C PRO A 110 5.84 -13.87 10.42
N HIS A 111 5.25 -14.75 11.23
CA HIS A 111 5.95 -15.80 11.96
C HIS A 111 6.59 -16.87 11.06
N VAL A 112 6.16 -16.97 9.79
CA VAL A 112 6.78 -17.87 8.80
C VAL A 112 8.09 -17.28 8.25
N ILE A 113 8.24 -15.96 8.27
CA ILE A 113 9.48 -15.29 7.86
C ILE A 113 10.48 -15.22 9.01
N VAL A 114 10.03 -14.84 10.21
CA VAL A 114 10.94 -14.56 11.33
C VAL A 114 11.26 -15.84 12.10
N GLY A 115 12.48 -16.34 11.92
CA GLY A 115 13.04 -17.35 12.81
C GLY A 115 13.45 -16.73 14.15
N ARG A 116 13.57 -17.53 15.21
CA ARG A 116 14.15 -17.04 16.46
C ARG A 116 15.60 -16.60 16.22
N GLY A 117 15.92 -15.36 16.58
CA GLY A 117 17.28 -14.81 16.50
C GLY A 117 17.76 -14.45 15.08
N THR A 118 16.87 -14.41 14.09
CA THR A 118 17.21 -14.00 12.72
C THR A 118 17.32 -12.49 12.57
N THR A 119 18.15 -12.05 11.63
CA THR A 119 18.40 -10.62 11.40
C THR A 119 17.30 -9.92 10.60
N PRO A 120 17.23 -8.58 10.66
CA PRO A 120 16.42 -7.78 9.74
C PRO A 120 16.81 -7.96 8.26
N VAL A 121 18.10 -8.22 7.97
CA VAL A 121 18.59 -8.48 6.61
C VAL A 121 17.91 -9.72 6.05
N LEU A 122 17.91 -10.82 6.81
CA LEU A 122 17.24 -12.04 6.37
C LEU A 122 15.74 -11.84 6.15
N THR A 123 15.10 -11.10 7.07
CA THR A 123 13.68 -10.73 6.95
C THR A 123 13.43 -9.97 5.64
N ALA A 124 14.29 -9.01 5.29
CA ALA A 124 14.18 -8.23 4.07
C ALA A 124 14.32 -9.08 2.80
N VAL A 125 15.33 -9.95 2.73
CA VAL A 125 15.52 -10.90 1.61
C VAL A 125 14.27 -11.74 1.38
N GLN A 126 13.66 -12.23 2.46
CA GLN A 126 12.50 -13.10 2.41
C GLN A 126 11.24 -12.36 1.98
N LEU A 127 11.01 -11.16 2.51
CA LEU A 127 9.92 -10.31 2.09
C LEU A 127 10.06 -9.91 0.61
N ARG A 128 11.28 -9.61 0.15
CA ARG A 128 11.54 -9.33 -1.27
C ARG A 128 11.26 -10.56 -2.14
N ALA A 129 11.71 -11.75 -1.73
CA ALA A 129 11.45 -13.00 -2.44
C ALA A 129 9.94 -13.31 -2.51
N LEU A 130 9.20 -13.04 -1.44
CA LEU A 130 7.76 -13.28 -1.38
C LEU A 130 6.92 -12.18 -2.03
N GLY A 131 7.44 -10.96 -2.18
CA GLY A 131 6.70 -9.76 -2.60
C GLY A 131 5.70 -9.96 -3.75
N PRO A 132 6.13 -10.49 -4.91
CA PRO A 132 5.25 -10.85 -6.04
C PRO A 132 4.08 -11.80 -5.74
N ARG A 133 4.20 -12.64 -4.70
CA ARG A 133 3.18 -13.61 -4.26
C ARG A 133 2.27 -13.09 -3.15
N LEU A 134 2.61 -11.96 -2.52
CA LEU A 134 1.83 -11.35 -1.45
C LEU A 134 0.57 -10.65 -1.97
N ALA A 135 -0.47 -10.59 -1.13
CA ALA A 135 -1.63 -9.74 -1.38
C ALA A 135 -1.24 -8.26 -1.45
N ALA A 136 -2.05 -7.44 -2.13
CA ALA A 136 -1.74 -6.01 -2.35
C ALA A 136 -1.49 -5.24 -1.04
N ALA A 137 -2.35 -5.45 -0.03
CA ALA A 137 -2.19 -4.86 1.29
C ALA A 137 -0.87 -5.30 1.96
N ASP A 138 -0.53 -6.58 1.91
CA ASP A 138 0.69 -7.10 2.53
C ASP A 138 1.96 -6.57 1.85
N GLN A 139 1.93 -6.35 0.53
CA GLN A 139 3.05 -5.70 -0.17
C GLN A 139 3.31 -4.28 0.36
N LEU A 140 2.24 -3.53 0.68
CA LEU A 140 2.32 -2.18 1.25
C LEU A 140 2.74 -2.23 2.73
N ARG A 141 2.12 -3.10 3.53
CA ARG A 141 2.46 -3.31 4.95
C ARG A 141 3.93 -3.61 5.16
N PHE A 142 4.47 -4.49 4.33
CA PHE A 142 5.88 -4.90 4.41
C PHE A 142 6.82 -4.07 3.54
N ARG A 143 6.31 -3.00 2.91
CA ARG A 143 7.10 -2.01 2.17
C ARG A 143 7.93 -2.64 1.06
N VAL A 144 7.34 -3.61 0.36
CA VAL A 144 7.98 -4.41 -0.71
C VAL A 144 8.47 -3.53 -1.86
N GLY A 145 7.91 -2.34 -2.07
CA GLY A 145 8.36 -1.39 -3.10
C GLY A 145 9.62 -0.60 -2.75
N THR A 146 10.16 -0.73 -1.53
CA THR A 146 11.35 0.02 -1.10
C THR A 146 12.62 -0.78 -1.25
N GLY A 147 13.79 -0.15 -1.13
CA GLY A 147 15.07 -0.86 -1.06
C GLY A 147 15.17 -1.84 0.10
N TRP A 148 14.41 -1.59 1.19
CA TRP A 148 14.52 -2.32 2.45
C TRP A 148 13.14 -2.76 2.99
N PRO A 149 12.55 -3.84 2.45
CA PRO A 149 11.29 -4.36 2.95
C PRO A 149 11.46 -4.89 4.38
N HIS A 150 10.49 -4.61 5.25
CA HIS A 150 10.57 -5.00 6.67
C HIS A 150 9.18 -5.16 7.28
N LEU A 151 9.10 -5.83 8.44
CA LEU A 151 7.86 -5.96 9.18
C LEU A 151 7.43 -4.62 9.80
N PRO A 152 6.12 -4.38 10.02
CA PRO A 152 5.63 -3.18 10.67
C PRO A 152 6.29 -2.94 12.02
N TRP A 153 6.68 -1.69 12.27
CA TRP A 153 7.23 -1.25 13.55
C TRP A 153 6.25 -0.27 14.21
N ARG A 154 5.81 -0.57 15.44
CA ARG A 154 4.78 0.19 16.16
C ARG A 154 3.55 0.50 15.27
N PRO A 155 2.91 -0.53 14.70
CA PRO A 155 1.87 -0.37 13.67
C PRO A 155 0.69 0.49 14.14
N GLU A 156 0.26 0.37 15.39
CA GLU A 156 -0.85 1.16 15.96
C GLU A 156 -0.55 2.66 16.00
N ALA A 157 0.64 3.04 16.48
CA ALA A 157 1.06 4.44 16.55
C ALA A 157 1.17 5.06 15.14
N ARG A 158 1.66 4.28 14.18
CA ARG A 158 1.73 4.72 12.77
C ARG A 158 0.33 4.89 12.18
N LEU A 159 -0.57 3.93 12.40
CA LEU A 159 -1.96 4.00 11.94
C LEU A 159 -2.70 5.22 12.52
N GLY A 160 -2.49 5.52 13.81
CA GLY A 160 -3.09 6.69 14.45
C GLY A 160 -2.64 8.02 13.83
N LYS A 161 -1.38 8.13 13.39
CA LYS A 161 -0.90 9.31 12.64
C LYS A 161 -1.53 9.39 11.26
N LEU A 162 -1.49 8.29 10.51
CA LEU A 162 -1.99 8.24 9.14
C LEU A 162 -3.49 8.55 9.06
N THR A 163 -4.31 7.97 9.94
CA THR A 163 -5.78 8.13 9.89
C THR A 163 -6.28 9.51 10.33
N ARG A 164 -5.44 10.30 11.01
CA ARG A 164 -5.72 11.71 11.33
C ARG A 164 -5.39 12.64 10.16
N ALA A 165 -4.30 12.38 9.46
CA ALA A 165 -3.80 13.23 8.39
C ALA A 165 -4.30 12.86 6.98
N LEU A 166 -4.88 11.67 6.80
CA LEU A 166 -5.39 11.24 5.50
C LEU A 166 -6.87 11.63 5.31
N PRO A 167 -7.23 12.22 4.16
CA PRO A 167 -8.62 12.37 3.76
C PRO A 167 -9.25 11.01 3.41
N THR A 168 -10.58 10.93 3.44
CA THR A 168 -11.35 9.75 3.00
C THR A 168 -11.08 9.44 1.53
N LEU A 169 -11.09 10.47 0.68
CA LEU A 169 -10.64 10.41 -0.71
C LEU A 169 -9.25 11.03 -0.82
N LEU A 170 -8.26 10.27 -1.30
CA LEU A 170 -6.89 10.78 -1.44
C LEU A 170 -6.86 12.08 -2.25
N TRP A 171 -5.93 12.99 -1.97
CA TRP A 171 -5.76 14.25 -2.69
C TRP A 171 -5.74 14.03 -4.22
N PRO A 172 -6.56 14.76 -5.00
CA PRO A 172 -6.71 14.53 -6.45
C PRO A 172 -5.37 14.52 -7.21
N GLU A 173 -4.48 15.46 -6.89
CA GLU A 173 -3.16 15.60 -7.50
C GLU A 173 -2.23 14.42 -7.21
N TRP A 174 -2.37 13.78 -6.05
CA TRP A 174 -1.66 12.55 -5.73
C TRP A 174 -2.29 11.35 -6.41
N ALA A 175 -3.62 11.29 -6.44
CA ALA A 175 -4.34 10.20 -7.07
C ALA A 175 -4.08 10.15 -8.58
N ALA A 176 -4.13 11.29 -9.27
CA ALA A 176 -3.81 11.42 -10.69
C ALA A 176 -2.35 11.05 -11.00
N ARG A 177 -1.40 11.35 -10.10
CA ARG A 177 0.00 10.92 -10.25
C ARG A 177 0.24 9.45 -9.96
N ILE A 178 -0.67 8.78 -9.26
CA ILE A 178 -0.55 7.36 -8.94
C ILE A 178 -1.29 6.49 -9.97
N ASP A 179 -2.40 7.00 -10.50
CA ASP A 179 -3.22 6.36 -11.52
C ASP A 179 -3.78 7.45 -12.45
N GLU A 180 -3.11 7.65 -13.59
CA GLU A 180 -3.47 8.71 -14.55
C GLU A 180 -4.86 8.48 -15.16
N ASP A 181 -5.25 7.22 -15.38
CA ASP A 181 -6.50 6.87 -16.05
C ASP A 181 -7.71 7.03 -15.13
N LYS A 182 -7.57 6.61 -13.87
CA LYS A 182 -8.71 6.49 -12.93
C LYS A 182 -8.52 7.24 -11.62
N GLY A 183 -7.46 8.03 -11.47
CA GLY A 183 -7.11 8.75 -10.25
C GLY A 183 -8.19 9.72 -9.77
N ASN A 184 -9.06 10.21 -10.66
CA ASN A 184 -10.16 11.09 -10.29
C ASN A 184 -11.40 10.35 -9.77
N GLN A 185 -11.50 9.03 -9.95
CA GLN A 185 -12.65 8.26 -9.51
C GLN A 185 -12.69 8.15 -7.97
N PRO A 186 -13.81 8.46 -7.30
CA PRO A 186 -13.92 8.41 -5.84
C PRO A 186 -13.51 7.05 -5.25
N ALA A 187 -13.95 5.93 -5.84
CA ALA A 187 -13.58 4.59 -5.39
C ALA A 187 -12.06 4.33 -5.44
N VAL A 188 -11.39 4.82 -6.49
CA VAL A 188 -9.92 4.73 -6.62
C VAL A 188 -9.24 5.60 -5.58
N ARG A 189 -9.67 6.85 -5.39
CA ARG A 189 -9.13 7.75 -4.38
C ARG A 189 -9.29 7.20 -2.96
N ALA A 190 -10.43 6.59 -2.65
CA ALA A 190 -10.67 5.89 -1.39
C ALA A 190 -9.73 4.68 -1.22
N ALA A 191 -9.58 3.87 -2.26
CA ALA A 191 -8.64 2.75 -2.26
C ALA A 191 -7.19 3.21 -2.06
N LEU A 192 -6.80 4.34 -2.65
CA LEU A 192 -5.47 4.94 -2.48
C LEU A 192 -5.26 5.47 -1.05
N SER A 193 -6.25 6.11 -0.42
CA SER A 193 -6.18 6.46 1.01
C SER A 193 -5.97 5.22 1.89
N CYS A 194 -6.67 4.11 1.59
CA CYS A 194 -6.42 2.83 2.25
C CYS A 194 -5.01 2.29 1.97
N ALA A 195 -4.51 2.42 0.74
CA ALA A 195 -3.17 1.98 0.36
C ALA A 195 -2.10 2.67 1.22
N VAL A 196 -2.20 3.99 1.39
CA VAL A 196 -1.28 4.78 2.20
C VAL A 196 -1.35 4.34 3.67
N ALA A 197 -2.56 4.15 4.21
CA ALA A 197 -2.77 3.69 5.58
C ALA A 197 -2.29 2.25 5.85
N HIS A 198 -2.20 1.40 4.83
CA HIS A 198 -1.63 0.05 4.95
C HIS A 198 -0.11 0.05 5.16
N VAL A 199 0.60 1.09 4.71
CA VAL A 199 2.06 1.10 4.73
C VAL A 199 2.59 1.06 6.16
N GLY A 200 3.29 -0.02 6.51
CA GLY A 200 3.89 -0.20 7.84
C GLY A 200 2.87 -0.38 8.97
N THR A 201 1.64 -0.83 8.67
CA THR A 201 0.61 -1.17 9.66
C THR A 201 0.24 -2.66 9.59
N ASP A 202 -0.56 -3.16 10.52
CA ASP A 202 -1.11 -4.53 10.53
C ASP A 202 -2.64 -4.56 10.51
N ALA A 203 -3.28 -3.39 10.52
CA ALA A 203 -4.73 -3.26 10.56
C ALA A 203 -5.41 -3.73 9.26
N PRO A 204 -6.48 -4.52 9.32
CA PRO A 204 -7.18 -5.02 8.14
C PRO A 204 -7.83 -3.87 7.35
N THR A 205 -8.01 -4.04 6.04
CA THR A 205 -8.59 -3.01 5.16
C THR A 205 -9.93 -2.47 5.68
N LYS A 206 -10.79 -3.34 6.22
CA LYS A 206 -12.08 -2.93 6.80
C LYS A 206 -11.91 -1.97 8.00
N ALA A 207 -10.92 -2.21 8.87
CA ALA A 207 -10.65 -1.34 10.01
C ALA A 207 -10.08 0.01 9.54
N ILE A 208 -9.19 0.00 8.54
CA ILE A 208 -8.66 1.21 7.92
C ILE A 208 -9.79 2.03 7.27
N ALA A 209 -10.64 1.39 6.47
CA ALA A 209 -11.77 2.03 5.81
C ALA A 209 -12.71 2.71 6.82
N ALA A 210 -13.07 2.01 7.90
CA ALA A 210 -13.88 2.57 8.98
C ALA A 210 -13.19 3.77 9.66
N LEU A 211 -11.88 3.67 9.94
CA LEU A 211 -11.09 4.75 10.52
C LEU A 211 -10.88 5.94 9.58
N LEU A 212 -11.11 5.79 8.28
CA LEU A 212 -11.06 6.87 7.29
C LEU A 212 -12.46 7.37 6.91
N GLY A 213 -13.53 6.77 7.43
CA GLY A 213 -14.91 7.13 7.07
C GLY A 213 -15.33 6.68 5.66
N ILE A 214 -14.63 5.68 5.10
CA ILE A 214 -14.88 5.12 3.77
C ILE A 214 -16.06 4.14 3.85
N ASP A 215 -17.05 4.33 2.98
CA ASP A 215 -18.29 3.55 2.87
C ASP A 215 -18.32 2.58 1.68
N PHE A 216 -17.29 2.61 0.81
CA PHE A 216 -17.11 1.64 -0.27
C PHE A 216 -16.96 0.19 0.25
N ASP A 217 -17.39 -0.78 -0.56
CA ASP A 217 -17.25 -2.19 -0.22
C ASP A 217 -15.78 -2.61 -0.12
N ALA A 218 -15.46 -3.45 0.86
CA ALA A 218 -14.09 -3.90 1.09
C ALA A 218 -13.55 -4.71 -0.10
N SER A 219 -14.41 -5.38 -0.87
CA SER A 219 -14.03 -6.15 -2.06
C SER A 219 -13.68 -5.22 -3.21
N GLU A 220 -14.43 -4.13 -3.38
CA GLU A 220 -14.17 -3.09 -4.38
C GLU A 220 -12.81 -2.41 -4.11
N LEU A 221 -12.58 -1.96 -2.87
CA LEU A 221 -11.29 -1.38 -2.46
C LEU A 221 -10.14 -2.37 -2.70
N SER A 222 -10.34 -3.63 -2.34
CA SER A 222 -9.33 -4.69 -2.54
C SER A 222 -9.08 -4.97 -4.03
N TRP A 223 -10.10 -4.87 -4.88
CA TRP A 223 -9.98 -5.00 -6.33
C TRP A 223 -9.12 -3.88 -6.93
N HIS A 224 -9.37 -2.62 -6.56
CA HIS A 224 -8.56 -1.49 -7.02
C HIS A 224 -7.09 -1.63 -6.60
N LEU A 225 -6.82 -2.00 -5.35
CA LEU A 225 -5.47 -2.27 -4.86
C LEU A 225 -4.79 -3.43 -5.61
N LYS A 226 -5.54 -4.50 -5.89
CA LYS A 226 -5.04 -5.64 -6.66
C LYS A 226 -4.71 -5.25 -8.10
N ARG A 227 -5.53 -4.43 -8.75
CA ARG A 227 -5.27 -3.90 -10.11
C ARG A 227 -3.94 -3.14 -10.14
N LEU A 228 -3.75 -2.20 -9.22
CA LEU A 228 -2.54 -1.36 -9.14
C LEU A 228 -1.27 -2.19 -8.85
N THR A 229 -1.39 -3.23 -8.02
CA THR A 229 -0.26 -4.13 -7.68
C THR A 229 -0.03 -5.26 -8.68
N SER A 230 -0.88 -5.40 -9.70
CA SER A 230 -0.75 -6.40 -10.78
C SER A 230 -0.37 -5.77 -12.13
N GLY A 231 -0.40 -4.45 -12.25
CA GLY A 231 -0.10 -3.73 -13.50
C GLY A 231 1.40 -3.50 -13.75
N PRO A 232 1.75 -2.98 -14.94
CA PRO A 232 3.14 -2.73 -15.34
C PRO A 232 3.86 -1.71 -14.44
N HIS A 233 3.13 -0.76 -13.85
CA HIS A 233 3.68 0.29 -12.98
C HIS A 233 3.73 -0.09 -11.49
N ARG A 234 3.56 -1.38 -11.15
CA ARG A 234 3.51 -1.90 -9.78
C ARG A 234 4.63 -1.35 -8.88
N SER A 235 5.89 -1.44 -9.30
CA SER A 235 7.04 -1.02 -8.47
C SER A 235 6.97 0.46 -8.11
N ARG A 236 6.55 1.29 -9.08
CA ARG A 236 6.37 2.72 -8.92
C ARG A 236 5.21 3.05 -7.99
N PHE A 237 4.07 2.37 -8.16
CA PHE A 237 2.93 2.45 -7.24
C PHE A 237 3.35 2.18 -5.80
N LEU A 238 3.99 1.03 -5.54
CA LEU A 238 4.41 0.65 -4.18
C LEU A 238 5.40 1.67 -3.59
N ARG A 239 6.33 2.17 -4.39
CA ARG A 239 7.29 3.20 -3.96
C ARG A 239 6.60 4.52 -3.61
N ASN A 240 5.79 5.05 -4.52
CA ASN A 240 5.13 6.36 -4.36
C ASN A 240 4.17 6.36 -3.17
N VAL A 241 3.38 5.29 -3.00
CA VAL A 241 2.49 5.14 -1.83
C VAL A 241 3.29 5.02 -0.53
N THR A 242 4.43 4.32 -0.55
CA THR A 242 5.29 4.22 0.64
C THR A 242 5.91 5.56 1.01
N LEU A 243 6.42 6.31 0.03
CA LEU A 243 6.98 7.65 0.21
C LEU A 243 5.94 8.61 0.79
N LEU A 244 4.72 8.58 0.24
CA LEU A 244 3.61 9.39 0.75
C LEU A 244 3.29 9.04 2.20
N ALA A 245 3.15 7.75 2.51
CA ALA A 245 2.86 7.30 3.88
C ALA A 245 3.97 7.71 4.86
N ASP A 246 5.24 7.66 4.44
CA ASP A 246 6.36 8.10 5.26
C ASP A 246 6.35 9.60 5.50
N HIS A 247 6.10 10.38 4.46
CA HIS A 247 5.98 11.83 4.60
C HIS A 247 4.87 12.19 5.59
N VAL A 248 3.67 11.62 5.42
CA VAL A 248 2.52 11.86 6.30
C VAL A 248 2.79 11.40 7.74
N ALA A 249 3.48 10.28 7.93
CA ALA A 249 3.76 9.75 9.28
C ALA A 249 4.91 10.47 10.03
N THR A 250 5.79 11.16 9.30
CA THR A 250 6.98 11.84 9.86
C THR A 250 6.74 13.32 10.12
N HIS A 251 5.89 13.98 9.34
CA HIS A 251 5.59 15.41 9.48
C HIS A 251 4.40 15.63 10.43
N PRO A 252 4.33 16.81 11.09
CA PRO A 252 3.16 17.20 11.86
C PRO A 252 1.89 17.18 11.00
N VAL A 253 0.76 16.85 11.62
CA VAL A 253 -0.54 16.85 10.95
C VAL A 253 -0.93 18.30 10.67
N VAL A 254 -0.87 18.71 9.39
CA VAL A 254 -1.24 20.07 8.95
C VAL A 254 -2.76 20.26 8.96
N ILE A 255 -3.50 19.23 8.56
CA ILE A 255 -4.97 19.18 8.60
C ILE A 255 -5.38 17.90 9.34
N ASP A 256 -6.14 18.02 10.43
CA ASP A 256 -6.74 16.86 11.09
C ASP A 256 -8.04 16.49 10.37
N TYR A 257 -7.93 15.72 9.30
CA TYR A 257 -9.07 15.21 8.52
C TYR A 257 -10.01 14.34 9.37
N HIS A 258 -9.50 13.66 10.39
CA HIS A 258 -10.33 12.91 11.32
C HIS A 258 -11.27 13.82 12.13
N ARG A 259 -10.82 15.02 12.51
CA ARG A 259 -11.67 16.08 13.06
C ARG A 259 -12.60 16.66 11.99
N ARG A 260 -12.05 17.05 10.82
CA ARG A 260 -12.83 17.75 9.78
C ARG A 260 -14.02 16.97 9.26
N ARG A 261 -13.89 15.66 9.07
CA ARG A 261 -14.99 14.79 8.60
C ARG A 261 -16.13 14.58 9.61
N ARG A 262 -16.01 15.14 10.83
CA ARG A 262 -17.03 15.08 11.90
C ARG A 262 -17.66 16.45 12.20
N LEU A 263 -17.27 17.49 11.47
CA LEU A 263 -17.89 18.80 11.60
C LEU A 263 -19.29 18.79 10.98
N ASP A 264 -20.13 19.72 11.44
CA ASP A 264 -21.43 19.98 10.82
C ASP A 264 -21.26 21.02 9.70
N TYR A 265 -21.47 20.57 8.46
CA TYR A 265 -21.35 21.39 7.25
C TYR A 265 -22.68 22.01 6.81
N SER A 266 -23.77 21.83 7.55
CA SER A 266 -25.08 22.42 7.23
C SER A 266 -25.05 23.96 7.16
N ALA A 267 -24.15 24.58 7.94
CA ALA A 267 -23.94 26.02 7.98
C ALA A 267 -22.89 26.53 6.97
N LEU A 268 -22.40 25.69 6.04
CA LEU A 268 -21.44 26.12 5.01
C LEU A 268 -22.15 26.97 3.95
N VAL A 269 -21.85 28.27 3.96
CA VAL A 269 -22.42 29.26 3.02
C VAL A 269 -21.34 29.70 2.04
N ILE A 270 -21.70 29.80 0.76
CA ILE A 270 -20.88 30.44 -0.28
C ILE A 270 -21.32 31.89 -0.37
N GLU A 271 -20.34 32.80 -0.41
CA GLU A 271 -20.61 34.23 -0.56
C GLU A 271 -21.18 34.56 -1.95
N ASP A 272 -22.14 35.49 -1.98
CA ASP A 272 -22.90 35.90 -3.17
C ASP A 272 -22.05 36.54 -4.29
N ASP A 273 -20.76 36.82 -4.04
CA ASP A 273 -19.82 37.36 -5.05
C ASP A 273 -19.15 36.26 -5.90
N TRP A 274 -19.50 34.99 -5.69
CA TRP A 274 -18.82 33.85 -6.30
C TRP A 274 -19.00 33.74 -7.83
N GLY A 275 -20.23 33.79 -8.35
CA GLY A 275 -20.48 33.55 -9.78
C GLY A 275 -19.94 34.66 -10.68
N GLN A 276 -19.84 35.91 -10.18
CA GLN A 276 -19.17 36.99 -10.91
C GLN A 276 -17.69 36.69 -11.19
N GLY A 277 -17.01 35.96 -10.29
CA GLY A 277 -15.60 35.62 -10.44
C GLY A 277 -15.32 34.38 -11.31
N CYS A 278 -16.29 33.44 -11.40
CA CYS A 278 -16.13 32.18 -12.14
C CYS A 278 -16.56 32.29 -13.61
N TYR A 279 -17.57 33.12 -13.89
CA TYR A 279 -18.33 33.04 -15.13
C TYR A 279 -18.31 34.35 -15.95
N GLY A 280 -17.68 35.42 -15.45
CA GLY A 280 -17.63 36.71 -16.14
C GLY A 280 -19.00 37.41 -16.22
N GLU A 281 -19.04 38.64 -16.74
CA GLU A 281 -20.27 39.47 -16.80
C GLU A 281 -21.35 38.91 -17.74
N ASP A 282 -21.01 37.95 -18.61
CA ASP A 282 -21.88 37.41 -19.67
C ASP A 282 -22.74 36.19 -19.26
N HIS A 283 -22.59 35.68 -18.04
CA HIS A 283 -23.35 34.54 -17.56
C HIS A 283 -24.47 34.99 -16.62
N GLY A 284 -25.69 34.99 -17.17
CA GLY A 284 -26.91 35.36 -16.45
C GLY A 284 -27.12 34.52 -15.20
N SER A 285 -27.58 35.20 -14.13
CA SER A 285 -28.03 34.69 -12.82
C SER A 285 -27.56 33.28 -12.47
N GLU A 286 -26.61 33.19 -11.53
CA GLU A 286 -26.23 31.97 -10.82
C GLU A 286 -27.46 31.12 -10.54
N SER A 287 -27.52 29.92 -11.14
CA SER A 287 -28.60 29.00 -10.83
C SER A 287 -28.34 28.41 -9.44
N GLY A 288 -29.36 28.18 -8.61
CA GLY A 288 -29.16 27.57 -7.27
C GLY A 288 -28.42 26.23 -7.32
N SER A 289 -28.51 25.53 -8.46
CA SER A 289 -27.77 24.32 -8.80
C SER A 289 -26.24 24.52 -8.81
N ASP A 290 -25.74 25.64 -9.33
CA ASP A 290 -24.31 25.91 -9.41
C ASP A 290 -23.70 26.22 -8.04
N VAL A 291 -24.46 26.91 -7.19
CA VAL A 291 -24.07 27.19 -5.79
C VAL A 291 -23.99 25.89 -5.00
N ASP A 292 -24.99 25.02 -5.10
CA ASP A 292 -24.95 23.72 -4.40
C ASP A 292 -23.82 22.82 -4.93
N ALA A 293 -23.54 22.84 -6.24
CA ALA A 293 -22.38 22.14 -6.79
C ALA A 293 -21.05 22.69 -6.24
N ALA A 294 -20.91 24.01 -6.14
CA ALA A 294 -19.74 24.64 -5.56
C ALA A 294 -19.60 24.31 -4.07
N ARG A 295 -20.73 24.22 -3.34
CA ARG A 295 -20.74 23.74 -1.96
C ARG A 295 -20.24 22.30 -1.94
N CYS A 296 -20.66 21.44 -2.89
CA CYS A 296 -20.22 20.03 -3.06
C CYS A 296 -18.72 19.91 -3.13
N ALA A 297 -18.15 20.68 -4.05
CA ALA A 297 -16.73 20.72 -4.22
C ALA A 297 -16.01 21.17 -2.95
N LEU A 298 -16.50 22.24 -2.30
CA LEU A 298 -15.87 22.78 -1.10
C LEU A 298 -15.96 21.85 0.12
N PHE A 299 -17.08 21.13 0.29
CA PHE A 299 -17.21 20.10 1.32
C PHE A 299 -16.22 18.96 1.14
N GLU A 300 -16.04 18.46 -0.07
CA GLU A 300 -15.10 17.37 -0.33
C GLU A 300 -13.68 17.81 0.01
N ASP A 301 -13.29 19.02 -0.40
CA ASP A 301 -11.97 19.58 -0.11
C ASP A 301 -11.74 19.79 1.39
N LEU A 302 -12.74 20.35 2.09
CA LEU A 302 -12.64 20.63 3.52
C LEU A 302 -12.68 19.36 4.37
N SER A 303 -13.64 18.48 4.13
CA SER A 303 -13.89 17.29 4.95
C SER A 303 -13.02 16.10 4.56
N GLY A 304 -12.58 16.05 3.30
CA GLY A 304 -11.98 14.88 2.67
C GLY A 304 -12.99 13.78 2.29
N LEU A 305 -14.29 13.97 2.56
CA LEU A 305 -15.37 13.01 2.25
C LEU A 305 -15.87 13.18 0.81
N PRO A 306 -16.47 12.13 0.19
CA PRO A 306 -17.08 12.25 -1.12
C PRO A 306 -18.17 13.33 -1.17
N ARG A 307 -18.25 14.09 -2.26
CA ARG A 307 -19.31 15.09 -2.52
C ARG A 307 -20.72 14.55 -2.28
N SER A 308 -20.97 13.28 -2.61
CA SER A 308 -22.26 12.60 -2.44
C SER A 308 -22.75 12.53 -0.98
N ARG A 309 -21.87 12.76 0.00
CA ARG A 309 -22.24 12.77 1.43
C ARG A 309 -22.59 14.16 1.95
N ALA A 310 -22.52 15.17 1.10
CA ALA A 310 -22.75 16.52 1.54
C ALA A 310 -24.25 16.82 1.73
N PRO A 311 -24.62 17.77 2.60
CA PRO A 311 -26.03 18.04 2.94
C PRO A 311 -26.91 18.46 1.76
N TRP A 312 -26.32 19.05 0.73
CA TRP A 312 -26.99 19.60 -0.45
C TRP A 312 -26.63 18.80 -1.71
N ALA A 313 -26.06 17.60 -1.57
CA ALA A 313 -25.87 16.69 -2.69
C ALA A 313 -27.23 16.23 -3.22
N VAL A 314 -27.46 16.42 -4.53
CA VAL A 314 -28.64 15.88 -5.20
C VAL A 314 -28.46 14.36 -5.33
N ASN A 315 -29.46 13.58 -4.93
CA ASN A 315 -29.43 12.12 -5.06
C ASN A 315 -29.32 11.73 -6.55
N GLU A 316 -28.26 11.00 -6.92
CA GLU A 316 -28.07 10.48 -8.30
C GLU A 316 -29.26 9.65 -8.81
N LEU A 317 -30.04 9.06 -7.89
CA LEU A 317 -31.21 8.23 -8.20
C LEU A 317 -32.45 9.05 -8.60
N ASP A 318 -32.50 10.35 -8.34
CA ASP A 318 -33.68 11.20 -8.61
C ASP A 318 -33.59 11.98 -9.93
N VAL A 319 -32.43 12.00 -10.59
CA VAL A 319 -32.23 12.79 -11.80
C VAL A 319 -31.77 11.91 -12.94
N GLY A 320 -32.72 11.53 -13.80
CA GLY A 320 -32.42 10.94 -15.10
C GLY A 320 -31.48 11.86 -15.89
N GLY A 321 -30.23 11.44 -16.05
CA GLY A 321 -29.30 11.96 -17.07
C GLY A 321 -28.36 13.10 -16.69
N ASP A 322 -28.58 13.85 -15.59
CA ASP A 322 -27.76 15.04 -15.25
C ASP A 322 -26.89 14.87 -13.98
N GLY A 323 -26.95 13.71 -13.30
CA GLY A 323 -26.12 13.40 -12.12
C GLY A 323 -24.61 13.39 -12.40
N ASP A 324 -24.22 13.14 -13.65
CA ASP A 324 -22.81 13.08 -14.08
C ASP A 324 -22.14 14.48 -14.09
N ARG A 325 -22.93 15.57 -14.20
CA ARG A 325 -22.41 16.94 -14.13
C ARG A 325 -21.88 17.30 -12.74
N PHE A 326 -22.52 16.83 -11.67
CA PHE A 326 -22.14 17.21 -10.29
C PHE A 326 -20.92 16.44 -9.78
N THR A 327 -20.72 15.22 -10.24
CA THR A 327 -19.64 14.33 -9.79
C THR A 327 -18.35 14.52 -10.57
N ASN A 328 -18.43 14.85 -11.87
CA ASN A 328 -17.26 14.90 -12.75
C ASN A 328 -16.84 16.29 -13.23
N THR A 329 -17.62 17.36 -12.98
CA THR A 329 -17.19 18.71 -13.36
C THR A 329 -16.18 19.26 -12.35
N PRO A 330 -14.94 19.61 -12.79
CA PRO A 330 -13.99 20.31 -11.95
C PRO A 330 -14.51 21.72 -11.69
N ILE A 331 -15.01 21.97 -10.49
CA ILE A 331 -15.33 23.33 -10.06
C ILE A 331 -14.01 23.95 -9.60
N PRO A 332 -13.59 25.12 -10.13
CA PRO A 332 -12.39 25.80 -9.67
C PRO A 332 -12.60 26.27 -8.23
N ILE A 333 -12.21 25.45 -7.25
CA ILE A 333 -12.33 25.77 -5.81
C ILE A 333 -11.42 26.95 -5.42
N ASN A 334 -10.46 27.28 -6.30
CA ASN A 334 -9.46 28.33 -6.11
C ASN A 334 -9.95 29.76 -6.41
N THR A 335 -11.25 30.03 -6.37
CA THR A 335 -11.71 31.41 -6.35
C THR A 335 -11.52 32.02 -4.96
N ARG A 336 -11.17 33.31 -4.91
CA ARG A 336 -10.99 34.04 -3.65
C ARG A 336 -12.24 33.97 -2.76
N SER A 337 -13.44 33.95 -3.38
CA SER A 337 -14.73 33.87 -2.68
C SER A 337 -14.92 32.53 -1.97
N LEU A 338 -14.65 31.40 -2.63
CA LEU A 338 -14.72 30.07 -2.00
C LEU A 338 -13.70 29.91 -0.88
N THR A 339 -12.47 30.40 -1.09
CA THR A 339 -11.44 30.40 -0.05
C THR A 339 -11.89 31.20 1.17
N ARG A 340 -12.51 32.38 0.98
CA ARG A 340 -13.00 33.22 2.08
C ARG A 340 -14.15 32.54 2.84
N SER A 341 -15.09 31.94 2.11
CA SER A 341 -16.19 31.16 2.65
C SER A 341 -15.68 30.00 3.53
N ALA A 342 -14.66 29.28 3.04
CA ALA A 342 -14.03 28.18 3.74
C ALA A 342 -13.31 28.61 5.03
N VAL A 343 -12.52 29.69 4.97
CA VAL A 343 -11.81 30.23 6.14
C VAL A 343 -12.82 30.69 7.20
N LYS A 344 -13.88 31.41 6.80
CA LYS A 344 -14.94 31.84 7.72
C LYS A 344 -15.63 30.67 8.39
N PHE A 345 -15.98 29.63 7.62
CA PHE A 345 -16.59 28.43 8.14
C PHE A 345 -15.67 27.73 9.16
N LEU A 346 -14.40 27.50 8.84
CA LEU A 346 -13.44 26.87 9.75
C LEU A 346 -13.24 27.68 11.03
N ALA A 347 -13.17 29.01 10.94
CA ALA A 347 -13.04 29.89 12.10
C ALA A 347 -14.26 29.78 13.04
N VAL A 348 -15.49 29.72 12.49
CA VAL A 348 -16.73 29.50 13.27
C VAL A 348 -16.71 28.14 13.98
N GLN A 349 -16.11 27.13 13.36
CA GLN A 349 -15.90 25.80 13.96
C GLN A 349 -14.70 25.75 14.94
N GLY A 350 -14.05 26.88 15.23
CA GLY A 350 -12.91 26.98 16.15
C GLY A 350 -11.58 26.48 15.56
N ILE A 351 -11.46 26.42 14.23
CA ILE A 351 -10.26 25.97 13.51
C ILE A 351 -9.61 27.18 12.82
N ASN A 352 -8.62 27.77 13.48
CA ASN A 352 -7.90 28.95 12.97
C ASN A 352 -6.48 28.67 12.48
N ASP A 353 -5.89 27.55 12.91
CA ASP A 353 -4.47 27.24 12.69
C ASP A 353 -4.23 26.24 11.56
N GLU A 354 -5.30 25.77 10.89
CA GLU A 354 -5.21 24.84 9.76
C GLU A 354 -5.50 25.54 8.43
N PRO A 355 -4.79 25.22 7.34
CA PRO A 355 -5.11 25.75 6.02
C PRO A 355 -6.39 25.13 5.45
N VAL A 356 -7.10 25.84 4.55
CA VAL A 356 -8.35 25.35 3.92
C VAL A 356 -8.13 24.01 3.20
N THR A 357 -7.13 23.96 2.33
CA THR A 357 -6.67 22.74 1.65
C THR A 357 -5.20 22.52 1.98
N GLY A 358 -4.75 21.27 1.90
CA GLY A 358 -3.37 20.93 2.19
C GLY A 358 -3.07 19.50 1.80
N SER A 359 -2.04 19.34 0.97
CA SER A 359 -1.51 18.03 0.58
C SER A 359 0.00 18.03 0.68
N PRO A 360 0.61 16.84 0.82
CA PRO A 360 2.06 16.69 0.72
C PRO A 360 2.58 17.20 -0.62
N PRO A 361 3.80 17.75 -0.68
CA PRO A 361 4.37 18.24 -1.91
C PRO A 361 4.51 17.11 -2.91
N THR A 362 3.91 17.29 -4.08
CA THR A 362 3.87 16.25 -5.11
C THR A 362 5.22 16.03 -5.78
N SER A 363 6.20 16.93 -5.58
CA SER A 363 7.61 16.76 -5.95
C SER A 363 8.31 15.59 -5.23
N LEU A 364 7.68 15.01 -4.21
CA LEU A 364 8.16 13.78 -3.55
C LEU A 364 8.08 12.54 -4.45
N VAL A 365 7.36 12.64 -5.56
CA VAL A 365 7.08 11.54 -6.47
C VAL A 365 7.86 11.71 -7.76
N GLU A 366 8.38 10.60 -8.28
CA GLU A 366 8.70 10.53 -9.70
C GLU A 366 7.39 10.30 -10.47
N ASP A 367 6.99 11.28 -11.29
CA ASP A 367 5.84 11.19 -12.20
C ASP A 367 5.84 9.83 -12.89
N ILE A 368 4.68 9.20 -13.09
CA ILE A 368 4.58 7.94 -13.83
C ILE A 368 4.88 8.24 -15.30
N GLY A 369 6.16 8.46 -15.62
CA GLY A 369 6.62 8.76 -16.95
C GLY A 369 6.06 7.74 -17.94
N VAL A 370 5.14 8.20 -18.77
CA VAL A 370 4.91 7.63 -20.08
C VAL A 370 5.86 8.38 -21.00
N THR A 371 6.77 7.64 -21.62
CA THR A 371 7.38 8.05 -22.88
C THR A 371 6.22 8.46 -23.79
N ARG A 372 6.03 9.76 -24.02
CA ARG A 372 5.15 10.24 -25.09
C ARG A 372 5.61 9.53 -26.36
N ALA A 373 4.81 8.58 -26.85
CA ALA A 373 4.96 8.07 -28.20
C ALA A 373 4.48 9.13 -29.19
#